data_AF-A0A177SVD8-F1
#
_entry.id   AF-A0A177SVD8-F1
#
_cell.length_a   1.000
_cell.length_b   1.000
_cell.length_c   1.000
_cell.angle_alpha   90.00
_cell.angle_beta   90.00
_cell.angle_gamma   90.00
#
_symmetry.space_group_name_H-M   'P 1'
#
loop_
_entity.id
_entity.type
_entity.pdbx_description
1 polymer ?
#
loop_
_entity_poly.entity_id
_entity_poly.type
_entity_poly.pdbx_seq_one_letter_code
_entity_poly.pdbx_strand_id
1 'polypeptide(L)' 'MTTAHEAAQRSSRVAHVQATNNLEGVRVSAYMSSKMVDYEKGRISSAELVAAVKARYGIDG' A
#
# COMPACT_ATOMS: atom_id res chain seq x y z
N MET A 1 -11.72 15.65 -1.61
CA MET A 1 -10.38 16.22 -1.40
C MET A 1 -9.72 15.49 -0.25
N THR A 2 -8.56 14.86 -0.47
CA THR A 2 -7.75 14.33 0.65
C THR A 2 -7.12 15.52 1.39
N THR A 3 -7.18 15.52 2.72
CA THR A 3 -6.52 16.58 3.51
C THR A 3 -5.00 16.37 3.52
N ALA A 4 -4.23 17.44 3.72
CA ALA A 4 -2.77 17.33 3.86
C ALA A 4 -2.37 16.35 5.00
N HIS A 5 -3.18 16.29 6.07
CA HIS A 5 -2.98 15.35 7.17
C HIS A 5 -3.16 13.89 6.74
N GLU A 6 -4.24 13.59 6.00
CA GLU A 6 -4.47 12.24 5.48
C GLU A 6 -3.37 11.81 4.49
N ALA A 7 -2.90 12.71 3.63
CA ALA A 7 -1.80 12.42 2.70
C ALA A 7 -0.50 12.07 3.45
N ALA A 8 -0.17 12.83 4.51
CA ALA A 8 0.98 12.54 5.37
C ALA A 8 0.84 11.19 6.08
N GLN A 9 -0.36 10.84 6.57
CA GLN A 9 -0.62 9.54 7.18
C GLN A 9 -0.44 8.39 6.19
N ARG A 10 -0.92 8.52 4.95
CA ARG A 10 -0.77 7.47 3.94
C ARG A 10 0.70 7.28 3.55
N SER A 11 1.44 8.37 3.38
CA SER A 11 2.88 8.34 3.09
C SER A 11 3.66 7.65 4.23
N SER A 12 3.34 7.99 5.48
CA SER A 12 3.95 7.34 6.67
C SER A 12 3.68 5.83 6.72
N ARG A 13 2.45 5.40 6.40
CA ARG A 13 2.10 3.97 6.35
C ARG A 13 2.87 3.22 5.25
N VAL A 14 3.02 3.81 4.06
CA VAL A 14 3.81 3.21 2.97
C VAL A 14 5.28 3.11 3.36
N ALA A 15 5.85 4.18 3.93
CA ALA A 15 7.23 4.17 4.41
C ALA A 15 7.45 3.10 5.49
N HIS A 16 6.50 2.92 6.41
CA HIS A 16 6.56 1.87 7.43
C HIS A 16 6.60 0.47 6.81
N VAL A 17 5.71 0.18 5.85
CA VAL A 17 5.69 -1.12 5.13
C VAL A 17 6.99 -1.37 4.36
N GLN A 18 7.56 -0.34 3.74
CA GLN A 18 8.84 -0.48 3.05
C GLN A 18 9.98 -0.75 4.03
N ALA A 19 10.01 -0.03 5.16
CA ALA A 19 11.03 -0.22 6.19
C ALA A 19 10.98 -1.63 6.80
N THR A 20 9.79 -2.13 7.16
CA THR A 20 9.65 -3.48 7.72
C THR A 20 10.04 -4.55 6.71
N ASN A 21 9.62 -4.45 5.45
CA ASN A 21 10.03 -5.40 4.42
C ASN A 21 11.56 -5.38 4.18
N ASN A 22 12.17 -4.19 4.19
CA ASN A 22 13.62 -4.07 4.02
C ASN A 22 14.38 -4.72 5.18
N LEU A 23 13.90 -4.60 6.42
CA LEU A 23 14.48 -5.28 7.59
C LEU A 23 14.43 -6.80 7.45
N GLU A 24 13.36 -7.32 6.86
CA GLU A 24 13.19 -8.76 6.59
C GLU A 24 13.88 -9.23 5.29
N GLY A 25 14.55 -8.33 4.56
CA GLY A 25 15.15 -8.63 3.25
C GLY A 25 14.13 -8.95 2.15
N VAL A 26 12.85 -8.65 2.38
CA VAL A 26 11.75 -8.93 1.47
C VAL A 26 11.58 -7.78 0.48
N ARG A 27 11.46 -8.11 -0.81
CA ARG A 27 11.08 -7.14 -1.85
C ARG A 27 9.61 -7.28 -2.19
N VAL A 28 8.87 -6.19 -2.10
CA VAL A 28 7.49 -6.12 -2.61
C VAL A 28 7.46 -6.27 -4.12
N SER A 29 6.43 -6.93 -4.64
CA SER A 29 6.24 -7.05 -6.09
C SER A 29 5.99 -5.69 -6.74
N ALA A 30 6.28 -5.57 -8.05
CA ALA A 30 5.98 -4.36 -8.82
C ALA A 30 4.48 -4.00 -8.77
N TYR A 31 3.61 -5.02 -8.75
CA TYR A 31 2.16 -4.84 -8.61
C TYR A 31 1.79 -4.21 -7.26
N MET A 32 2.29 -4.77 -6.16
CA MET A 32 2.06 -4.22 -4.81
C MET A 32 2.59 -2.79 -4.69
N SER A 33 3.78 -2.52 -5.23
CA SER A 33 4.38 -1.18 -5.26
C SER A 33 3.48 -0.17 -5.99
N SER A 34 2.96 -0.54 -7.16
CA SER A 34 2.03 0.32 -7.91
C SER A 34 0.77 0.64 -7.11
N LYS A 35 0.18 -0.35 -6.43
CA LYS A 35 -1.01 -0.14 -5.61
C LYS A 35 -0.73 0.69 -4.35
N MET A 36 0.44 0.55 -3.72
CA MET A 36 0.85 1.43 -2.62
C MET A 36 0.99 2.89 -3.06
N VAL A 37 1.47 3.15 -4.29
CA VAL A 37 1.53 4.52 -4.86
C VAL A 37 0.12 5.07 -5.10
N ASP A 38 -0.80 4.26 -5.61
CA ASP A 38 -2.19 4.69 -5.78
C ASP A 38 -2.87 4.99 -4.43
N TYR A 39 -2.57 4.19 -3.39
CA TYR A 39 -3.03 4.44 -2.02
C TYR A 39 -2.45 5.74 -1.47
N GLU A 40 -1.14 5.94 -1.59
CA GLU A 40 -0.45 7.15 -1.13
C GLU A 40 -1.06 8.41 -1.74
N LYS A 41 -1.35 8.37 -3.05
CA LYS A 41 -2.01 9.46 -3.79
C LYS A 41 -3.50 9.61 -3.49
N GLY A 42 -4.08 8.74 -2.66
CA GLY A 42 -5.50 8.76 -2.33
C GLY A 42 -6.43 8.35 -3.46
N ARG A 43 -5.92 7.65 -4.48
CA ARG A 43 -6.73 7.14 -5.61
C ARG A 43 -7.51 5.89 -5.23
N ILE A 44 -6.97 5.12 -4.29
CA ILE A 44 -7.62 3.95 -3.70
C ILE A 44 -7.57 4.04 -2.17
N SER A 45 -8.58 3.48 -1.51
CA SER A 45 -8.63 3.26 -0.07
C SER A 45 -7.73 2.10 0.36
N SER A 46 -7.52 1.96 1.68
CA SER A 46 -6.79 0.80 2.22
C SER A 46 -7.52 -0.52 1.95
N ALA A 47 -8.86 -0.52 1.95
CA ALA A 47 -9.67 -1.70 1.66
C ALA A 47 -9.51 -2.14 0.20
N GLU A 48 -9.50 -1.18 -0.73
CA GLU A 48 -9.26 -1.45 -2.16
C GLU A 48 -7.83 -1.93 -2.42
N LEU A 49 -6.82 -1.41 -1.70
CA LEU A 49 -5.45 -1.91 -1.75
C LEU A 49 -5.41 -3.40 -1.33
N VAL A 50 -6.01 -3.74 -0.18
CA VAL A 50 -6.05 -5.11 0.31
C VAL A 50 -6.81 -6.03 -0.65
N ALA A 51 -7.97 -5.60 -1.15
CA ALA A 51 -8.77 -6.36 -2.10
C ALA A 51 -7.99 -6.64 -3.40
N ALA A 52 -7.30 -5.63 -3.95
CA ALA A 52 -6.48 -5.78 -5.15
C ALA A 52 -5.34 -6.79 -4.96
N VAL A 53 -4.69 -6.77 -3.80
CA VAL A 53 -3.61 -7.71 -3.46
C VAL A 53 -4.17 -9.12 -3.28
N LYS A 54 -5.26 -9.28 -2.53
CA LYS A 54 -5.92 -10.59 -2.34
C LYS A 54 -6.33 -11.21 -3.68
N ALA A 55 -7.00 -10.44 -4.53
CA ALA A 55 -7.40 -10.88 -5.86
C ALA A 55 -6.19 -11.29 -6.73
N ARG A 56 -5.06 -10.58 -6.62
CA ARG A 56 -3.84 -10.90 -7.36
C ARG A 56 -3.22 -12.25 -6.95
N TYR A 57 -3.29 -12.59 -5.67
CA TYR A 57 -2.68 -13.80 -5.10
C TYR A 57 -3.68 -14.96 -4.91
N GLY A 58 -4.95 -14.78 -5.29
CA GLY A 58 -5.98 -15.81 -5.11
C GLY A 58 -6.28 -16.12 -3.64
N ILE A 59 -6.15 -15.11 -2.78
CA ILE A 59 -6.42 -15.25 -1.35
C ILE A 59 -7.89 -14.93 -1.10
N ASP A 60 -8.72 -15.98 -1.01
CA ASP A 60 -10.10 -15.85 -0.56
C ASP A 60 -10.14 -15.65 0.95
N GLY A 61 -10.97 -14.72 1.40
CA GLY A 61 -11.12 -14.32 2.81
C GLY A 61 -12.27 -15.03 3.49
#